data_AF-A0A2G6CK20-F1
#
_entry.id   AF-A0A2G6CK20-F1
#
_cell.length_a   1.000
_cell.length_b   1.000
_cell.length_c   1.000
_cell.angle_alpha   90.00
_cell.angle_beta   90.00
_cell.angle_gamma   90.00
#
_symmetry.space_group_name_H-M   'P 1'
#
loop_
_entity.id
_entity.type
_entity.pdbx_description
1 polymer ?
#
loop_
_entity_poly.entity_id
_entity_poly.type
_entity_poly.pdbx_seq_one_letter_code
_entity_poly.pdbx_strand_id
1 'polypeptide(L)'
;MGDGDRSRLERRGDYGHLESGCLDGKSEGECKATPAICPKGGVGLCGCDGKTYLNTCEAHAAGTNVADAEHPCPADTQCGGIAGIPCPSGYKCWITATYPDASGGCVAEGFCNTVEDCKSLTPTVKCWGGWQCVSRQCQYTCGHTNPVCYVGGCNNEICSPVNDAVSSCVAKPWYGCLEHTQCGNFSADGECGEKPTTAYVDCMATFGQVVCDDDGHPTKTYLVKAVNQCKLVKFSCAPGKTPFFDACGCGCE
;
A
#
# COMPACT_ATOMS: atom_id res chain seq x y z
N MET A 1 45.34 34.86 12.53
CA MET A 1 44.10 34.58 13.29
C MET A 1 43.14 33.86 12.35
N GLY A 2 42.90 32.57 12.42
CA GLY A 2 43.63 31.47 13.04
C GLY A 2 43.48 30.27 12.10
N ASP A 3 44.60 29.65 11.75
CA ASP A 3 44.63 28.36 11.07
C ASP A 3 44.14 27.30 12.06
N GLY A 4 42.89 26.87 11.89
CA GLY A 4 42.28 25.78 12.65
C GLY A 4 42.82 24.43 12.18
N ASP A 5 43.98 24.06 12.71
CA ASP A 5 44.48 22.72 12.99
C ASP A 5 43.72 21.54 12.32
N ARG A 6 44.01 21.29 11.04
CA ARG A 6 43.74 19.99 10.37
C ARG A 6 44.83 18.94 10.69
N SER A 7 45.53 19.09 11.81
CA SER A 7 46.75 18.35 12.11
C SER A 7 46.78 17.86 13.55
N ARG A 8 45.85 16.96 13.91
CA ARG A 8 46.09 16.08 15.05
C ARG A 8 45.60 14.64 14.85
N LEU A 9 46.35 13.95 14.00
CA LEU A 9 46.64 12.52 14.06
C LEU A 9 45.49 11.56 13.76
N GLU A 10 45.59 10.91 12.60
CA GLU A 10 45.35 9.48 12.45
C GLU A 10 46.21 8.70 13.48
N ARG A 11 45.86 8.73 14.77
CA ARG A 11 46.49 7.82 15.73
C ARG A 11 45.97 6.43 15.40
N ARG A 12 46.88 5.52 15.07
CA ARG A 12 46.60 4.08 15.03
C ARG A 12 45.91 3.71 16.35
N GLY A 13 44.62 3.38 16.29
CA GLY A 13 43.82 3.03 17.47
C GLY A 13 42.75 4.04 17.90
N ASP A 14 42.38 5.04 17.10
CA ASP A 14 41.15 5.82 17.30
C ASP A 14 40.01 5.25 16.40
N TYR A 15 38.75 5.32 16.85
CA TYR A 15 37.57 4.86 16.10
C TYR A 15 36.66 6.03 15.71
N GLY A 16 35.95 5.90 14.60
CA GLY A 16 34.94 6.87 14.18
C GLY A 16 33.67 6.73 15.03
N HIS A 17 33.32 7.78 15.76
CA HIS A 17 32.18 7.81 16.66
C HIS A 17 31.11 8.79 16.18
N LEU A 18 29.85 8.36 16.25
CA LEU A 18 28.66 9.22 16.19
C LEU A 18 27.92 9.16 17.51
N GLU A 19 27.24 10.24 17.87
CA GLU A 19 26.40 10.28 19.07
C GLU A 19 25.24 9.26 19.01
N SER A 20 24.79 8.90 17.80
CA SER A 20 23.80 7.85 17.58
C SER A 20 23.89 7.30 16.16
N GLY A 21 23.68 5.99 16.00
CA GLY A 21 23.55 5.32 14.70
C GLY A 21 24.88 4.99 14.02
N CYS A 22 24.78 4.57 12.76
CA CYS A 22 25.89 4.03 11.99
C CYS A 22 26.45 5.01 10.96
N LEU A 23 27.77 4.95 10.77
CA LEU A 23 28.46 5.72 9.74
C LEU A 23 27.98 5.25 8.35
N ASP A 24 27.27 6.12 7.65
CA ASP A 24 26.73 5.92 6.30
C ASP A 24 27.57 6.61 5.21
N GLY A 25 28.73 7.15 5.60
CA GLY A 25 29.61 7.94 4.72
C GLY A 25 29.11 9.36 4.44
N LYS A 26 27.96 9.77 5.02
CA LYS A 26 27.40 11.12 4.92
C LYS A 26 27.34 11.84 6.26
N SER A 27 27.28 11.08 7.34
CA SER A 27 27.26 11.58 8.72
C SER A 27 28.63 12.09 9.14
N GLU A 28 28.70 13.32 9.64
CA GLU A 28 29.89 13.85 10.29
C GLU A 28 30.07 13.15 11.65
N GLY A 29 31.25 12.59 11.88
CA GLY A 29 31.61 11.91 13.13
C GLY A 29 32.96 12.37 13.65
N GLU A 30 33.19 12.11 14.93
CA GLU A 30 34.43 12.47 15.61
C GLU A 30 35.32 11.24 15.79
N CYS A 31 36.64 11.41 15.64
CA CYS A 31 37.59 10.37 16.04
C CYS A 31 37.68 10.35 17.57
N LYS A 32 37.27 9.24 18.20
CA LYS A 32 37.44 9.01 19.63
C LYS A 32 38.47 7.93 19.89
N ALA A 33 39.17 8.03 21.01
CA ALA A 33 40.14 7.01 21.40
C ALA A 33 39.46 5.66 21.64
N THR A 34 40.02 4.58 21.07
CA THR A 34 39.51 3.23 21.29
C THR A 34 39.72 2.82 22.75
N PRO A 35 38.66 2.40 23.48
CA PRO A 35 38.79 1.96 24.85
C PRO A 35 39.71 0.75 24.99
N ALA A 36 40.73 0.85 25.85
CA ALA A 36 41.66 -0.26 26.12
C ALA A 36 41.13 -1.25 27.18
N ILE A 37 40.23 -0.80 28.04
CA ILE A 37 39.68 -1.59 29.15
C ILE A 37 38.17 -1.38 29.17
N CYS A 38 37.41 -2.47 29.14
CA CYS A 38 35.96 -2.45 29.23
C CYS A 38 35.44 -3.20 30.46
N PRO A 39 34.37 -2.69 31.10
CA PRO A 39 33.63 -3.44 32.11
C PRO A 39 33.17 -4.79 31.54
N LYS A 40 33.16 -5.81 32.39
CA LYS A 40 32.61 -7.12 32.04
C LYS A 40 31.09 -7.11 32.22
N GLY A 41 30.39 -7.78 31.31
CA GLY A 41 28.93 -7.94 31.35
C GLY A 41 28.16 -6.84 30.63
N GLY A 42 26.88 -7.10 30.38
CA GLY A 42 25.93 -6.19 29.74
C GLY A 42 24.75 -6.96 29.15
N VAL A 43 23.86 -6.25 28.45
CA VAL A 43 22.59 -6.79 27.94
C VAL A 43 22.69 -7.40 26.53
N GLY A 44 23.84 -7.23 25.86
CA GLY A 44 24.00 -7.57 24.45
C GLY A 44 23.41 -6.49 23.55
N LEU A 45 24.24 -5.89 22.71
CA LEU A 45 23.85 -4.82 21.78
C LEU A 45 24.40 -5.08 20.39
N CYS A 46 23.84 -4.42 19.37
CA CYS A 46 24.25 -4.61 17.98
C CYS A 46 25.20 -3.50 17.53
N GLY A 47 26.41 -3.89 17.08
CA GLY A 47 27.34 -2.99 16.42
C GLY A 47 26.95 -2.71 14.98
N CYS A 48 27.40 -1.57 14.45
CA CYS A 48 27.22 -1.18 13.05
C CYS A 48 27.95 -2.10 12.04
N ASP A 49 28.82 -2.96 12.54
CA ASP A 49 29.49 -4.03 11.79
C ASP A 49 28.68 -5.33 11.78
N GLY A 50 27.47 -5.33 12.35
CA GLY A 50 26.56 -6.47 12.39
C GLY A 50 26.93 -7.54 13.42
N LYS A 51 27.81 -7.23 14.38
CA LYS A 51 28.19 -8.15 15.48
C LYS A 51 27.61 -7.73 16.81
N THR A 52 27.23 -8.73 17.61
CA THR A 52 26.79 -8.51 18.99
C THR A 52 27.96 -8.28 19.94
N TYR A 53 27.88 -7.23 20.75
CA TYR A 53 28.84 -6.92 21.81
C TYR A 53 28.14 -6.93 23.18
N LEU A 54 28.81 -7.30 24.27
CA LEU A 54 28.15 -7.33 25.58
C LEU A 54 27.68 -5.94 26.02
N ASN A 55 28.45 -4.90 25.68
CA ASN A 55 28.17 -3.52 26.03
C ASN A 55 28.81 -2.54 25.02
N THR A 56 28.47 -1.26 25.15
CA THR A 56 28.93 -0.18 24.26
C THR A 56 30.44 0.02 24.27
N CYS A 57 31.08 -0.20 25.42
CA CYS A 57 32.54 -0.11 25.50
C CYS A 57 33.20 -1.16 24.60
N GLU A 58 32.73 -2.41 24.65
CA GLU A 58 33.30 -3.49 23.83
C GLU A 58 33.10 -3.25 22.33
N ALA A 59 31.94 -2.70 21.92
CA ALA A 59 31.71 -2.30 20.54
C ALA A 59 32.69 -1.19 20.09
N HIS A 60 32.84 -0.14 20.91
CA HIS A 60 33.80 0.93 20.64
C HIS A 60 35.25 0.43 20.67
N ALA A 61 35.58 -0.53 21.54
CA ALA A 61 36.90 -1.17 21.61
C ALA A 61 37.22 -1.99 20.34
N ALA A 62 36.19 -2.51 19.68
CA ALA A 62 36.29 -3.14 18.36
C ALA A 62 36.27 -2.13 17.19
N GLY A 63 36.15 -0.83 17.50
CA GLY A 63 36.18 0.25 16.52
C GLY A 63 34.90 0.46 15.75
N THR A 64 33.77 -0.05 16.24
CA THR A 64 32.45 0.09 15.61
C THR A 64 31.53 0.95 16.47
N ASN A 65 30.60 1.68 15.84
CA ASN A 65 29.55 2.37 16.57
C ASN A 65 28.37 1.42 16.88
N VAL A 66 27.43 1.87 17.69
CA VAL A 66 26.24 1.09 18.07
C VAL A 66 25.09 1.34 17.10
N ALA A 67 24.53 0.27 16.53
CA ALA A 67 23.36 0.29 15.66
C ALA A 67 22.06 0.19 16.46
N ASP A 68 22.02 -0.69 17.46
CA ASP A 68 20.91 -0.89 18.40
C ASP A 68 21.54 -1.09 19.78
N ALA A 69 21.22 -0.21 20.73
CA ALA A 69 21.85 -0.20 22.06
C ALA A 69 21.15 -1.17 23.03
N GLU A 70 19.96 -1.62 22.69
CA GLU A 70 19.07 -2.40 23.52
C GLU A 70 19.06 -3.89 23.15
N HIS A 71 19.41 -4.22 21.89
CA HIS A 71 19.29 -5.58 21.37
C HIS A 71 20.57 -6.10 20.69
N PRO A 72 20.87 -7.41 20.81
CA PRO A 72 21.95 -8.05 20.06
C PRO A 72 21.70 -7.99 18.54
N CYS A 73 22.76 -8.18 17.77
CA CYS A 73 22.61 -8.26 16.32
C CYS A 73 21.75 -9.47 15.93
N PRO A 74 20.80 -9.30 15.00
CA PRO A 74 19.85 -10.38 14.72
C PRO A 74 20.48 -11.61 14.07
N ALA A 75 21.59 -11.43 13.33
CA ALA A 75 22.37 -12.55 12.82
C ALA A 75 22.89 -13.50 13.92
N ASP A 76 23.05 -13.00 15.16
CA ASP A 76 23.49 -13.77 16.32
C ASP A 76 22.32 -14.23 17.21
N THR A 77 21.08 -13.90 16.85
CA THR A 77 19.90 -14.18 17.67
C THR A 77 19.16 -15.42 17.15
N GLN A 78 19.09 -16.46 17.99
CA GLN A 78 18.26 -17.64 17.74
C GLN A 78 16.79 -17.29 17.96
N CYS A 79 15.92 -17.77 17.07
CA CYS A 79 14.47 -17.56 17.13
C CYS A 79 13.71 -18.88 16.95
N GLY A 80 12.40 -18.89 17.21
CA GLY A 80 11.56 -20.06 17.08
C GLY A 80 11.84 -21.10 18.17
N GLY A 81 11.90 -22.37 17.79
CA GLY A 81 12.05 -23.49 18.73
C GLY A 81 10.77 -23.78 19.53
N ILE A 82 10.85 -24.76 20.44
CA ILE A 82 9.76 -25.09 21.38
C ILE A 82 9.32 -23.89 22.24
N ALA A 83 10.22 -22.93 22.45
CA ALA A 83 9.97 -21.72 23.24
C ALA A 83 9.35 -20.58 22.42
N GLY A 84 9.28 -20.68 21.08
CA GLY A 84 8.70 -19.65 20.22
C GLY A 84 9.40 -18.30 20.36
N ILE A 85 10.74 -18.29 20.45
CA ILE A 85 11.51 -17.07 20.72
C ILE A 85 11.33 -16.08 19.55
N PRO A 86 10.77 -14.88 19.79
CA PRO A 86 10.58 -13.90 18.73
C PRO A 86 11.90 -13.23 18.36
N CYS A 87 11.96 -12.69 17.14
CA CYS A 87 13.05 -11.80 16.74
C CYS A 87 12.79 -10.36 17.22
N PRO A 88 13.85 -9.55 17.38
CA PRO A 88 13.72 -8.11 17.59
C PRO A 88 12.90 -7.42 16.48
N SER A 89 12.37 -6.24 16.77
CA SER A 89 11.59 -5.46 15.81
C SER A 89 12.35 -5.20 14.51
N GLY A 90 11.69 -5.40 13.36
CA GLY A 90 12.31 -5.26 12.03
C GLY A 90 13.01 -6.52 11.51
N TYR A 91 12.89 -7.64 12.24
CA TYR A 91 13.45 -8.93 11.87
C TYR A 91 12.39 -10.03 11.96
N LYS A 92 12.49 -10.99 11.04
CA LYS A 92 11.67 -12.20 11.03
C LYS A 92 12.49 -13.43 11.36
N CYS A 93 11.82 -14.44 11.91
CA CYS A 93 12.48 -15.71 12.18
C CYS A 93 12.60 -16.53 10.90
N TRP A 94 13.84 -16.84 10.50
CA TRP A 94 14.11 -17.71 9.36
C TRP A 94 14.47 -19.12 9.82
N ILE A 95 13.56 -20.05 9.58
CA ILE A 95 13.70 -21.47 9.93
C ILE A 95 13.86 -22.26 8.62
N THR A 96 14.96 -23.02 8.51
CA THR A 96 15.22 -23.89 7.34
C THR A 96 14.72 -25.32 7.52
N ALA A 97 14.42 -25.71 8.76
CA ALA A 97 13.93 -27.04 9.10
C ALA A 97 12.40 -27.13 8.93
N THR A 98 11.91 -28.34 8.67
CA THR A 98 10.50 -28.61 8.33
C THR A 98 9.66 -29.12 9.50
N TYR A 99 10.20 -29.17 10.71
CA TYR A 99 9.50 -29.63 11.91
C TYR A 99 9.03 -28.45 12.80
N PRO A 100 7.94 -28.60 13.58
CA PRO A 100 7.27 -27.47 14.24
C PRO A 100 8.10 -26.77 15.33
N ASP A 101 9.01 -27.49 16.00
CA ASP A 101 9.87 -27.00 17.08
C ASP A 101 11.27 -26.60 16.59
N ALA A 102 11.43 -26.37 15.29
CA ALA A 102 12.68 -25.91 14.73
C ALA A 102 13.03 -24.49 15.19
N SER A 103 14.29 -24.32 15.59
CA SER A 103 14.86 -22.99 15.78
C SER A 103 15.47 -22.46 14.49
N GLY A 104 15.43 -21.14 14.34
CA GLY A 104 16.02 -20.41 13.23
C GLY A 104 16.97 -19.32 13.70
N GLY A 105 17.43 -18.52 12.74
CA GLY A 105 18.14 -17.27 13.01
C GLY A 105 17.27 -16.08 12.62
N CYS A 106 17.43 -14.95 13.31
CA CYS A 106 16.76 -13.72 12.94
C CYS A 106 17.39 -13.09 11.70
N VAL A 107 16.57 -12.80 10.70
CA VAL A 107 16.97 -12.14 9.46
C VAL A 107 16.11 -10.90 9.26
N ALA A 108 16.62 -9.91 8.51
CA ALA A 108 15.84 -8.71 8.22
C ALA A 108 14.48 -9.08 7.57
N GLU A 109 13.44 -8.28 7.80
CA GLU A 109 12.11 -8.50 7.19
C GLU A 109 12.18 -8.71 5.67
N GLY A 110 13.02 -7.93 4.98
CA GLY A 110 13.27 -8.03 3.55
C GLY A 110 14.16 -9.20 3.11
N PHE A 111 14.62 -10.07 4.01
CA PHE A 111 15.48 -11.20 3.65
C PHE A 111 14.74 -12.26 2.82
N CYS A 112 15.44 -12.85 1.85
CA CYS A 112 14.93 -13.91 0.99
C CYS A 112 16.01 -14.93 0.60
N ASN A 113 15.59 -16.15 0.30
CA ASN A 113 16.37 -17.16 -0.42
C ASN A 113 15.89 -17.32 -1.86
N THR A 114 14.59 -17.21 -2.05
CA THR A 114 13.92 -17.30 -3.35
C THR A 114 12.96 -16.12 -3.51
N VAL A 115 12.48 -15.90 -4.73
CA VAL A 115 11.45 -14.89 -4.99
C VAL A 115 10.15 -15.15 -4.22
N GLU A 116 9.87 -16.41 -3.84
CA GLU A 116 8.66 -16.77 -3.09
C GLU A 116 8.62 -16.10 -1.72
N ASP A 117 9.78 -15.97 -1.06
CA ASP A 117 9.92 -15.34 0.25
C ASP A 117 9.52 -13.86 0.25
N CYS A 118 9.48 -13.24 -0.93
CA CYS A 118 9.16 -11.83 -1.12
C CYS A 118 7.68 -11.58 -1.41
N LYS A 119 6.89 -12.59 -1.77
CA LYS A 119 5.50 -12.39 -2.24
C LYS A 119 4.54 -11.87 -1.16
N SER A 120 4.88 -12.08 0.11
CA SER A 120 4.11 -11.56 1.25
C SER A 120 4.39 -10.08 1.54
N LEU A 121 5.43 -9.50 0.93
CA LEU A 121 5.79 -8.10 1.11
C LEU A 121 4.98 -7.21 0.17
N THR A 122 4.64 -6.01 0.65
CA THR A 122 4.04 -4.96 -0.17
C THR A 122 5.13 -4.05 -0.73
N PRO A 123 5.20 -3.82 -2.06
CA PRO A 123 6.22 -2.96 -2.63
C PRO A 123 6.00 -1.50 -2.20
N THR A 124 7.10 -0.81 -1.90
CA THR A 124 7.07 0.62 -1.54
C THR A 124 6.82 1.52 -2.75
N VAL A 125 7.09 1.03 -3.96
CA VAL A 125 6.83 1.68 -5.24
C VAL A 125 5.50 1.19 -5.82
N LYS A 126 4.67 2.13 -6.30
CA LYS A 126 3.36 1.84 -6.92
C LYS A 126 3.49 1.75 -8.43
N CYS A 127 3.95 0.62 -8.92
CA CYS A 127 4.16 0.36 -10.34
C CYS A 127 3.96 -1.13 -10.62
N TRP A 128 3.70 -1.48 -11.89
CA TRP A 128 3.69 -2.89 -12.27
C TRP A 128 5.11 -3.44 -12.38
N GLY A 129 5.36 -4.49 -11.62
CA GLY A 129 6.69 -5.01 -11.39
C GLY A 129 6.68 -6.40 -10.77
N GLY A 130 7.88 -6.90 -10.51
CA GLY A 130 8.07 -8.20 -9.89
C GLY A 130 8.98 -8.08 -8.68
N TRP A 131 8.73 -8.93 -7.69
CA TRP A 131 9.73 -9.19 -6.66
C TRP A 131 10.90 -9.96 -7.26
N GLN A 132 12.09 -9.64 -6.79
CA GLN A 132 13.32 -10.35 -7.08
C GLN A 132 14.09 -10.55 -5.78
N CYS A 133 14.71 -11.72 -5.63
CA CYS A 133 15.62 -11.94 -4.52
C CYS A 133 17.05 -11.66 -4.98
N VAL A 134 17.54 -10.46 -4.70
CA VAL A 134 18.87 -9.99 -5.11
C VAL A 134 19.74 -9.86 -3.88
N SER A 135 20.86 -10.58 -3.83
CA SER A 135 21.80 -10.53 -2.69
C SER A 135 21.13 -10.77 -1.33
N ARG A 136 20.23 -11.77 -1.25
CA ARG A 136 19.43 -12.11 -0.06
C ARG A 136 18.50 -11.00 0.44
N GLN A 137 18.16 -10.04 -0.42
CA GLN A 137 17.20 -8.99 -0.13
C GLN A 137 16.12 -8.94 -1.20
N CYS A 138 14.87 -8.80 -0.76
CA CYS A 138 13.74 -8.60 -1.63
C CYS A 138 13.82 -7.21 -2.25
N GLN A 139 13.96 -7.17 -3.57
CA GLN A 139 13.93 -5.96 -4.36
C GLN A 139 12.72 -6.03 -5.29
N TYR A 140 11.93 -4.96 -5.32
CA TYR A 140 10.85 -4.84 -6.29
C TYR A 140 11.32 -3.98 -7.47
N THR A 141 11.17 -4.50 -8.69
CA THR A 141 11.55 -3.78 -9.91
C THR A 141 10.32 -3.46 -10.75
N CYS A 142 10.12 -2.18 -11.04
CA CYS A 142 9.16 -1.72 -12.04
C CYS A 142 9.67 -2.11 -13.43
N GLY A 143 8.85 -2.73 -14.28
CA GLY A 143 9.35 -3.10 -15.60
C GLY A 143 8.53 -4.09 -16.42
N HIS A 144 7.36 -4.51 -15.95
CA HIS A 144 6.43 -5.17 -16.85
C HIS A 144 5.76 -4.10 -17.75
N THR A 145 5.67 -4.35 -19.05
CA THR A 145 4.79 -3.56 -19.92
C THR A 145 3.38 -3.72 -19.37
N ASN A 146 2.74 -2.63 -18.91
CA ASN A 146 1.37 -2.69 -18.37
C ASN A 146 0.49 -3.62 -19.22
N PRO A 147 -0.31 -4.49 -18.59
CA PRO A 147 -1.14 -5.39 -19.35
C PRO A 147 -2.12 -4.57 -20.19
N VAL A 148 -2.48 -5.11 -21.35
CA VAL A 148 -3.63 -4.59 -22.07
C VAL A 148 -4.85 -4.83 -21.18
N CYS A 149 -5.57 -3.77 -20.85
CA CYS A 149 -6.80 -3.86 -20.08
C CYS A 149 -7.97 -4.04 -21.04
N TYR A 150 -8.82 -5.00 -20.71
CA TYR A 150 -10.01 -5.35 -21.48
C TYR A 150 -11.24 -5.00 -20.66
N VAL A 151 -12.26 -4.52 -21.37
CA VAL A 151 -13.62 -4.41 -20.84
C VAL A 151 -14.26 -5.79 -20.95
N GLY A 152 -14.75 -6.31 -19.83
CA GLY A 152 -15.46 -7.57 -19.72
C GLY A 152 -16.58 -7.47 -18.69
N GLY A 153 -17.10 -8.62 -18.28
CA GLY A 153 -18.30 -8.72 -17.47
C GLY A 153 -19.56 -8.74 -18.34
N CYS A 154 -20.67 -9.18 -17.76
CA CYS A 154 -21.93 -9.35 -18.48
C CYS A 154 -22.56 -8.02 -18.92
N ASN A 155 -22.22 -6.93 -18.24
CA ASN A 155 -22.71 -5.57 -18.48
C ASN A 155 -21.57 -4.58 -18.74
N ASN A 156 -20.39 -5.06 -19.18
CA ASN A 156 -19.17 -4.25 -19.36
C ASN A 156 -18.66 -3.59 -18.06
N GLU A 157 -18.89 -4.23 -16.91
CA GLU A 157 -18.58 -3.71 -15.58
C GLU A 157 -17.21 -4.12 -15.01
N ILE A 158 -16.42 -4.85 -15.79
CA ILE A 158 -15.09 -5.29 -15.38
C ILE A 158 -14.05 -4.67 -16.31
N CYS A 159 -13.15 -3.87 -15.77
CA CYS A 159 -11.88 -3.53 -16.42
C CYS A 159 -10.75 -4.38 -15.82
N SER A 160 -10.20 -5.32 -16.59
CA SER A 160 -9.19 -6.25 -16.08
C SER A 160 -8.18 -6.68 -17.14
N PRO A 161 -7.04 -7.31 -16.77
CA PRO A 161 -6.10 -7.86 -17.75
C PRO A 161 -6.59 -9.15 -18.43
N VAL A 162 -7.78 -9.66 -18.07
CA VAL A 162 -8.37 -10.88 -18.63
C VAL A 162 -9.30 -10.50 -19.78
N ASN A 163 -8.98 -10.97 -21.00
CA ASN A 163 -9.69 -10.64 -22.25
C ASN A 163 -11.17 -11.08 -22.32
N ASP A 164 -11.64 -11.89 -21.37
CA ASP A 164 -13.03 -12.38 -21.32
C ASP A 164 -13.48 -12.51 -19.86
N ALA A 165 -13.17 -11.53 -19.02
CA ALA A 165 -13.62 -11.56 -17.63
C ALA A 165 -15.14 -11.74 -17.57
N VAL A 166 -15.62 -12.68 -16.74
CA VAL A 166 -17.04 -12.99 -16.61
C VAL A 166 -17.53 -12.57 -15.23
N SER A 167 -18.68 -11.91 -15.17
CA SER A 167 -19.41 -11.59 -13.95
C SER A 167 -20.73 -12.35 -13.90
N SER A 168 -21.36 -12.41 -12.73
CA SER A 168 -22.77 -12.80 -12.64
C SER A 168 -23.65 -11.80 -13.40
N CYS A 169 -24.49 -12.27 -14.33
CA CYS A 169 -25.38 -11.45 -15.14
C CYS A 169 -26.58 -10.90 -14.34
N VAL A 170 -26.33 -9.87 -13.52
CA VAL A 170 -27.37 -9.15 -12.77
C VAL A 170 -27.48 -7.74 -13.32
N ALA A 171 -28.38 -7.48 -14.25
CA ALA A 171 -28.54 -6.14 -14.82
C ALA A 171 -29.02 -5.15 -13.75
N LYS A 172 -28.16 -4.19 -13.38
CA LYS A 172 -28.55 -3.02 -12.58
C LYS A 172 -28.74 -1.86 -13.53
N PRO A 173 -29.78 -1.04 -13.33
CA PRO A 173 -30.06 0.01 -14.31
C PRO A 173 -28.93 1.04 -14.42
N TRP A 174 -28.06 1.21 -13.40
CA TRP A 174 -26.94 2.17 -13.45
C TRP A 174 -25.79 1.73 -14.36
N TYR A 175 -25.75 0.46 -14.78
CA TYR A 175 -24.70 -0.04 -15.66
C TYR A 175 -24.65 0.66 -17.01
N GLY A 176 -25.75 1.29 -17.46
CA GLY A 176 -25.72 2.15 -18.64
C GLY A 176 -24.67 3.26 -18.54
N CYS A 177 -24.41 3.79 -17.33
CA CYS A 177 -23.42 4.84 -17.15
C CYS A 177 -21.98 4.35 -17.36
N LEU A 178 -21.71 3.05 -17.23
CA LEU A 178 -20.36 2.49 -17.37
C LEU A 178 -19.79 2.67 -18.78
N GLU A 179 -20.63 2.87 -19.80
CA GLU A 179 -20.21 3.18 -21.17
C GLU A 179 -19.39 4.48 -21.27
N HIS A 180 -19.53 5.35 -20.27
CA HIS A 180 -18.78 6.61 -20.19
C HIS A 180 -17.47 6.48 -19.41
N THR A 181 -17.13 5.31 -18.90
CA THR A 181 -15.84 5.10 -18.21
C THR A 181 -14.72 4.82 -19.21
N GLN A 182 -13.47 4.99 -18.76
CA GLN A 182 -12.31 4.54 -19.53
C GLN A 182 -11.69 3.34 -18.82
N CYS A 183 -11.56 2.22 -19.53
CA CYS A 183 -10.79 1.08 -19.03
C CYS A 183 -9.31 1.24 -19.41
N GLY A 184 -8.44 1.06 -18.43
CA GLY A 184 -7.00 1.18 -18.61
C GLY A 184 -6.28 0.96 -17.29
N ASN A 185 -4.99 1.26 -17.27
CA ASN A 185 -4.15 1.10 -16.09
C ASN A 185 -4.32 2.33 -15.17
N PHE A 186 -5.53 2.49 -14.62
CA PHE A 186 -5.96 3.69 -13.90
C PHE A 186 -6.17 3.48 -12.40
N SER A 187 -6.07 2.24 -11.91
CA SER A 187 -6.11 1.95 -10.48
C SER A 187 -4.94 2.61 -9.74
N ALA A 188 -5.08 2.82 -8.42
CA ALA A 188 -4.11 3.57 -7.61
C ALA A 188 -2.73 2.90 -7.49
N ASP A 189 -2.65 1.62 -7.82
CA ASP A 189 -1.49 0.74 -7.91
C ASP A 189 -0.96 0.59 -9.35
N GLY A 190 -1.63 1.22 -10.33
CA GLY A 190 -1.30 1.09 -11.74
C GLY A 190 -1.88 -0.17 -12.39
N GLU A 191 -2.77 -0.90 -11.71
CA GLU A 191 -3.49 -2.03 -12.28
C GLU A 191 -4.62 -1.59 -13.23
N CYS A 192 -5.20 -2.57 -13.94
CA CYS A 192 -6.42 -2.34 -14.71
C CYS A 192 -7.54 -1.87 -13.78
N GLY A 193 -8.19 -0.80 -14.20
CA GLY A 193 -9.27 -0.17 -13.47
C GLY A 193 -10.03 0.81 -14.33
N GLU A 194 -11.26 1.09 -13.91
CA GLU A 194 -12.07 2.11 -14.56
C GLU A 194 -11.70 3.49 -14.07
N LYS A 195 -11.59 4.42 -15.02
CA LYS A 195 -11.45 5.85 -14.75
C LYS A 195 -12.79 6.54 -15.03
N PRO A 196 -13.43 7.11 -14.00
CA PRO A 196 -14.60 7.95 -14.17
C PRO A 196 -14.29 9.14 -15.08
N THR A 197 -15.15 9.39 -16.06
CA THR A 197 -15.14 10.62 -16.84
C THR A 197 -16.20 11.59 -16.31
N THR A 198 -16.18 12.83 -16.78
CA THR A 198 -17.26 13.79 -16.48
C THR A 198 -18.62 13.25 -16.93
N ALA A 199 -18.72 12.63 -18.11
CA ALA A 199 -19.96 12.05 -18.61
C ALA A 199 -20.47 10.89 -17.73
N TYR A 200 -19.55 10.07 -17.18
CA TYR A 200 -19.92 9.06 -16.19
C TYR A 200 -20.51 9.69 -14.93
N VAL A 201 -19.86 10.73 -14.40
CA VAL A 201 -20.33 11.44 -13.20
C VAL A 201 -21.70 12.07 -13.44
N ASP A 202 -21.92 12.69 -14.59
CA ASP A 202 -23.19 13.31 -14.97
C ASP A 202 -24.30 12.26 -15.14
N CYS A 203 -23.99 11.13 -15.78
CA CYS A 203 -24.92 10.00 -15.88
C CYS A 203 -25.29 9.46 -14.50
N MET A 204 -24.30 9.21 -13.63
CA MET A 204 -24.55 8.72 -12.28
C MET A 204 -25.34 9.71 -11.41
N ALA A 205 -25.18 11.02 -11.64
CA ALA A 205 -25.92 12.07 -10.94
C ALA A 205 -27.40 12.12 -11.33
N THR A 206 -27.73 11.73 -12.57
CA THR A 206 -29.10 11.70 -13.11
C THR A 206 -29.72 10.30 -13.09
N PHE A 207 -28.90 9.28 -12.86
CA PHE A 207 -29.32 7.90 -12.84
C PHE A 207 -30.35 7.63 -11.73
N GLY A 208 -31.54 7.16 -12.11
CA GLY A 208 -32.65 6.91 -11.18
C GLY A 208 -33.41 8.17 -10.74
N GLN A 209 -33.06 9.35 -11.26
CA GLN A 209 -33.92 10.52 -11.15
C GLN A 209 -35.05 10.36 -12.17
N VAL A 210 -36.28 10.22 -11.69
CA VAL A 210 -37.44 10.47 -12.54
C VAL A 210 -37.43 11.97 -12.80
N VAL A 211 -37.06 12.39 -14.02
CA VAL A 211 -37.05 13.81 -14.38
C VAL A 211 -38.50 14.25 -14.49
N CYS A 212 -38.95 15.03 -13.50
CA CYS A 212 -40.33 15.47 -13.35
C CYS A 212 -40.51 16.91 -13.86
N ASP A 213 -40.07 17.16 -15.08
CA ASP A 213 -40.24 18.42 -15.80
C ASP A 213 -41.20 18.25 -16.99
N ASP A 214 -41.87 19.36 -17.35
CA ASP A 214 -42.85 19.38 -18.43
C ASP A 214 -42.18 19.21 -19.81
N ASP A 215 -40.88 19.47 -19.91
CA ASP A 215 -40.08 19.33 -21.14
C ASP A 215 -39.70 17.87 -21.47
N GLY A 216 -39.64 16.99 -20.46
CA GLY A 216 -39.32 15.56 -20.63
C GLY A 216 -40.49 14.70 -21.13
N HIS A 217 -41.72 15.22 -21.09
CA HIS A 217 -42.92 14.51 -21.50
C HIS A 217 -43.87 15.42 -22.28
N PRO A 218 -43.63 15.67 -23.59
CA PRO A 218 -44.40 16.63 -24.38
C PRO A 218 -45.89 16.29 -24.54
N THR A 219 -46.29 15.05 -24.22
CA THR A 219 -47.69 14.62 -24.24
C THR A 219 -48.40 14.79 -22.90
N LYS A 220 -47.66 14.95 -21.81
CA LYS A 220 -48.19 15.03 -20.44
C LYS A 220 -48.27 16.49 -19.99
N THR A 221 -49.39 16.84 -19.38
CA THR A 221 -49.56 18.11 -18.66
C THR A 221 -49.80 17.80 -17.19
N TYR A 222 -48.81 18.07 -16.34
CA TYR A 222 -48.93 17.86 -14.90
C TYR A 222 -49.79 18.95 -14.26
N LEU A 223 -50.89 18.54 -13.61
CA LEU A 223 -51.75 19.44 -12.84
C LEU A 223 -51.31 19.51 -11.38
N VAL A 224 -50.80 18.41 -10.83
CA VAL A 224 -50.25 18.32 -9.49
C VAL A 224 -48.95 17.53 -9.53
N LYS A 225 -47.84 18.19 -9.16
CA LYS A 225 -46.49 17.58 -9.12
C LYS A 225 -46.19 16.83 -7.81
N ALA A 226 -47.08 16.93 -6.83
CA ALA A 226 -46.97 16.22 -5.55
C ALA A 226 -47.75 14.90 -5.59
N VAL A 227 -47.05 13.78 -5.73
CA VAL A 227 -47.64 12.42 -5.86
C VAL A 227 -48.65 12.09 -4.74
N ASN A 228 -48.36 12.53 -3.51
CA ASN A 228 -49.26 12.32 -2.36
C ASN A 228 -50.54 13.17 -2.41
N GLN A 229 -50.54 14.29 -3.15
CA GLN A 229 -51.71 15.17 -3.30
C GLN A 229 -52.63 14.74 -4.45
N CYS A 230 -52.19 13.87 -5.35
CA CYS A 230 -53.00 13.38 -6.47
C CYS A 230 -54.29 12.67 -6.06
N LYS A 231 -54.32 12.10 -4.84
CA LYS A 231 -55.54 11.47 -4.27
C LYS A 231 -56.48 12.47 -3.60
N LEU A 232 -56.00 13.70 -3.36
CA LEU A 232 -56.74 14.75 -2.65
C LEU A 232 -57.39 15.74 -3.62
N VAL A 233 -56.88 15.82 -4.85
CA VAL A 233 -57.44 16.68 -5.90
C VAL A 233 -58.41 15.92 -6.79
N LYS A 234 -59.48 16.57 -7.21
CA LYS A 234 -60.35 16.10 -8.29
C LYS A 234 -60.10 16.96 -9.52
N PHE A 235 -59.70 16.34 -10.61
CA PHE A 235 -59.51 17.01 -11.89
C PHE A 235 -60.16 16.21 -13.02
N SER A 236 -60.48 16.90 -14.11
CA SER A 236 -61.03 16.32 -15.32
C SER A 236 -60.22 16.81 -16.52
N CYS A 237 -59.93 15.91 -17.45
CA CYS A 237 -59.16 16.24 -18.64
C CYS A 237 -60.04 16.82 -19.75
N ALA A 238 -59.43 17.62 -20.62
CA ALA A 238 -60.08 18.13 -21.82
C ALA A 238 -60.55 16.97 -22.73
N PRO A 239 -61.55 17.18 -23.61
CA PRO A 239 -62.01 16.14 -24.53
C PRO A 239 -60.87 15.53 -25.35
N GLY A 240 -60.76 14.20 -25.34
CA GLY A 240 -59.69 13.46 -26.04
C GLY A 240 -58.41 13.24 -25.23
N LYS A 241 -58.36 13.70 -23.97
CA LYS A 241 -57.25 13.46 -23.04
C LYS A 241 -57.67 12.53 -21.91
N THR A 242 -56.73 11.75 -21.39
CA THR A 242 -56.95 10.81 -20.28
C THR A 242 -56.15 11.21 -19.04
N PRO A 243 -56.69 10.96 -17.83
CA PRO A 243 -55.95 11.22 -16.61
C PRO A 243 -54.83 10.19 -16.41
N PHE A 244 -53.67 10.64 -15.94
CA PHE A 244 -52.54 9.78 -15.58
C PHE A 244 -52.05 10.05 -14.15
N PHE A 245 -51.35 9.05 -13.59
CA PHE A 245 -50.74 9.10 -12.26
C PHE A 245 -49.40 8.35 -12.32
N ASP A 246 -48.30 9.01 -12.00
CA ASP A 246 -46.96 8.42 -12.04
C ASP A 246 -46.06 8.92 -10.89
N ALA A 247 -44.76 8.61 -10.98
CA ALA A 247 -43.77 9.00 -9.97
C ALA A 247 -43.53 10.52 -9.90
N CYS A 248 -44.03 11.28 -10.87
CA CYS A 248 -43.89 12.74 -10.95
C CYS A 248 -45.15 13.50 -10.57
N GLY A 249 -46.29 12.84 -10.50
CA GLY A 249 -47.55 13.44 -10.07
C GLY A 249 -48.74 12.91 -10.85
N CYS A 250 -49.67 13.81 -11.17
CA CYS A 250 -50.86 13.48 -11.92
C CYS A 250 -51.32 14.66 -12.77
N GLY A 251 -51.99 14.32 -13.85
CA GLY A 251 -52.38 15.30 -14.85
C GLY A 251 -53.11 14.66 -16.02
N CYS A 252 -53.05 15.30 -17.17
CA CYS A 252 -53.73 14.88 -18.38
C CYS A 252 -52.74 14.64 -19.52
N GLU A 253 -52.93 13.54 -20.25
CA GLU A 253 -52.14 13.18 -21.43
C GLU A 253 -53.01 12.70 -22.61
#